data_AF-A0A4P5S1V4-F1
#
_entry.id   AF-A0A4P5S1V4-F1
#
_cell.length_a   1.000
_cell.length_b   1.000
_cell.length_c   1.000
_cell.angle_alpha   90.00
_cell.angle_beta   90.00
_cell.angle_gamma   90.00
#
_symmetry.space_group_name_H-M   'P 1'
#
loop_
_entity.id
_entity.type
_entity.pdbx_description
1 polymer ?
#
loop_
_entity_poly.entity_id
_entity_poly.type
_entity_poly.pdbx_seq_one_letter_code
_entity_poly.pdbx_strand_id
1 'polypeptide(L)'
;MELGTIIIAGGGVVRDGVVHELRELVDKTQTGVFNSWAAKGLFQWDNPAHLGTIGLQRDDLVLGQLVDADEVLMLGVDDAEIPRTLLTELGVNWRNTPTSDVSALQLRVRDDVIERPALYGALAAVCQPMYADDSLPMNPGRAAADLAAWLPDNAFATADANICGFWLGRTFPTRHLGSVLLPTKITPGFAVTAALTAGRIGQTAVVVTDHIDDVTESVLERARSIGSSLVVEVWSQDAQPLSSDKRIMQLEAAVHAGGVATLTLGIDLSRRKDLEEVAGPICVWGL
;
A
#
# COMPACT_ATOMS: atom_id res chain seq x y z
N MET A 1 22.23 -0.28 -19.41
CA MET A 1 21.41 0.72 -18.70
C MET A 1 21.99 0.77 -17.30
N GLU A 2 22.51 1.90 -16.86
CA GLU A 2 23.18 2.01 -15.56
C GLU A 2 22.13 2.52 -14.55
N LEU A 3 21.45 1.61 -13.84
CA LEU A 3 20.39 1.99 -12.90
C LEU A 3 20.91 2.71 -11.65
N GLY A 4 22.24 2.76 -11.45
CA GLY A 4 22.93 3.40 -10.33
C GLY A 4 22.51 2.84 -8.97
N THR A 5 22.74 3.60 -7.90
CA THR A 5 22.23 3.26 -6.56
C THR A 5 20.70 3.39 -6.49
N ILE A 6 20.00 2.36 -6.03
CA ILE A 6 18.55 2.38 -5.76
C ILE A 6 18.30 2.32 -4.25
N ILE A 7 17.29 3.03 -3.76
CA ILE A 7 16.82 2.89 -2.38
C ILE A 7 15.55 2.05 -2.35
N ILE A 8 15.48 1.11 -1.40
CA ILE A 8 14.23 0.46 -1.00
C ILE A 8 13.89 0.93 0.41
N ALA A 9 12.78 1.64 0.52
CA ALA A 9 12.29 2.21 1.77
C ALA A 9 11.16 1.36 2.36
N GLY A 10 11.31 0.95 3.62
CA GLY A 10 10.30 0.17 4.33
C GLY A 10 9.61 0.95 5.46
N GLY A 11 8.73 0.29 6.19
CA GLY A 11 7.93 0.91 7.25
C GLY A 11 8.77 1.55 8.38
N GLY A 12 10.03 1.14 8.53
CA GLY A 12 10.99 1.76 9.46
C GLY A 12 11.27 3.23 9.14
N VAL A 13 11.29 3.63 7.87
CA VAL A 13 11.47 5.04 7.49
C VAL A 13 10.37 5.92 8.09
N VAL A 14 9.13 5.42 8.07
CA VAL A 14 7.96 6.12 8.61
C VAL A 14 7.98 6.10 10.14
N ARG A 15 8.17 4.92 10.72
CA ARG A 15 8.15 4.71 12.18
C ARG A 15 9.25 5.49 12.91
N ASP A 16 10.42 5.60 12.30
CA ASP A 16 11.58 6.27 12.90
C ASP A 16 11.61 7.78 12.57
N GLY A 17 10.64 8.27 11.78
CA GLY A 17 10.47 9.69 11.50
C GLY A 17 11.47 10.30 10.51
N VAL A 18 12.17 9.48 9.71
CA VAL A 18 13.26 9.92 8.81
C VAL A 18 12.80 10.21 7.37
N VAL A 19 11.50 10.44 7.18
CA VAL A 19 10.87 10.69 5.86
C VAL A 19 11.40 11.97 5.22
N HIS A 20 11.59 13.02 6.02
CA HIS A 20 12.04 14.32 5.52
C HIS A 20 13.49 14.24 5.01
N GLU A 21 14.37 13.63 5.79
CA GLU A 21 15.78 13.42 5.48
C GLU A 21 15.94 12.56 4.23
N LEU A 22 15.13 11.52 4.07
CA LEU A 22 15.13 10.68 2.87
C LEU A 22 14.69 11.48 1.64
N ARG A 23 13.63 12.30 1.74
CA ARG A 23 13.19 13.15 0.63
C ARG A 23 14.25 14.17 0.25
N GLU A 24 14.88 14.83 1.23
CA GLU A 24 15.99 15.74 0.95
C GLU A 24 17.17 15.06 0.25
N LEU A 25 17.51 13.84 0.67
CA LEU A 25 18.57 13.05 0.03
C LEU A 25 18.21 12.79 -1.43
N VAL A 26 17.00 12.30 -1.68
CA VAL A 26 16.49 12.00 -3.03
C VAL A 26 16.44 13.24 -3.91
N ASP A 27 15.99 14.38 -3.39
CA ASP A 27 15.96 15.65 -4.13
C ASP A 27 17.39 16.09 -4.54
N LYS A 28 18.37 15.90 -3.65
CA LYS A 28 19.78 16.25 -3.91
C LYS A 28 20.45 15.30 -4.90
N THR A 29 20.14 14.00 -4.84
CA THR A 29 20.89 12.96 -5.57
C THR A 29 20.17 12.45 -6.81
N GLN A 30 18.88 12.77 -6.95
CA GLN A 30 17.98 12.23 -7.97
C GLN A 30 18.01 10.68 -7.95
N THR A 31 17.99 10.10 -6.75
CA THR A 31 18.00 8.65 -6.56
C THR A 31 16.59 8.09 -6.58
N GLY A 32 16.35 7.07 -7.42
CA GLY A 32 15.06 6.38 -7.45
C GLY A 32 14.81 5.55 -6.18
N VAL A 33 13.55 5.54 -5.74
CA VAL A 33 13.09 4.88 -4.53
C VAL A 33 11.93 3.94 -4.84
N PHE A 34 12.10 2.68 -4.48
CA PHE A 34 10.97 1.78 -4.23
C PHE A 34 10.52 1.92 -2.78
N ASN A 35 9.21 1.83 -2.53
CA ASN A 35 8.71 1.61 -1.19
C ASN A 35 8.13 0.20 -1.06
N SER A 36 8.20 -0.39 0.13
CA SER A 36 7.32 -1.50 0.47
C SER A 36 5.87 -0.99 0.62
N TRP A 37 4.91 -1.90 0.79
CA TRP A 37 3.54 -1.51 1.11
C TRP A 37 3.42 -0.76 2.45
N ALA A 38 4.33 -0.99 3.40
CA ALA A 38 4.31 -0.34 4.71
C ALA A 38 4.82 1.12 4.68
N ALA A 39 5.53 1.51 3.62
CA ALA A 39 5.98 2.88 3.37
C ALA A 39 5.24 3.56 2.20
N LYS A 40 4.09 3.02 1.80
CA LYS A 40 3.30 3.56 0.69
C LYS A 40 2.83 4.99 1.00
N GLY A 41 2.99 5.88 0.03
CA GLY A 41 2.78 7.33 0.19
C GLY A 41 4.03 8.12 0.59
N LEU A 42 5.20 7.46 0.72
CA LEU A 42 6.48 8.13 0.90
C LEU A 42 6.75 9.18 -0.19
N PHE A 43 6.35 8.89 -1.43
CA PHE A 43 6.26 9.85 -2.52
C PHE A 43 4.85 9.83 -3.11
N GLN A 44 4.46 10.92 -3.78
CA GLN A 44 3.27 10.87 -4.64
C GLN A 44 3.49 9.83 -5.73
N TRP A 45 2.43 9.12 -6.10
CA TRP A 45 2.49 8.00 -7.04
C TRP A 45 3.06 8.38 -8.43
N ASP A 46 2.95 9.65 -8.84
CA ASP A 46 3.46 10.18 -10.10
C ASP A 46 4.85 10.85 -9.99
N ASN A 47 5.40 10.96 -8.78
CA ASN A 47 6.72 11.55 -8.55
C ASN A 47 7.80 10.78 -9.35
N PRO A 48 8.73 11.46 -10.05
CA PRO A 48 9.77 10.80 -10.84
C PRO A 48 10.66 9.83 -10.02
N ALA A 49 10.91 10.14 -8.75
CA ALA A 49 11.70 9.28 -7.86
C ALA A 49 10.93 8.06 -7.35
N HIS A 50 9.60 8.01 -7.49
CA HIS A 50 8.83 6.83 -7.13
C HIS A 50 8.94 5.76 -8.23
N LEU A 51 9.66 4.68 -7.93
CA LEU A 51 9.87 3.55 -8.85
C LEU A 51 8.75 2.50 -8.77
N GLY A 52 7.94 2.55 -7.71
CA GLY A 52 6.81 1.65 -7.48
C GLY A 52 6.75 1.10 -6.05
N THR A 53 5.69 0.35 -5.78
CA THR A 53 5.56 -0.45 -4.55
C THR A 53 5.99 -1.89 -4.82
N ILE A 54 6.88 -2.44 -3.98
CA ILE A 54 7.42 -3.81 -4.12
C ILE A 54 7.24 -4.65 -2.85
N GLY A 55 7.49 -5.96 -2.99
CA GLY A 55 7.38 -6.96 -1.92
C GLY A 55 5.98 -7.57 -1.81
N LEU A 56 5.07 -7.20 -2.70
CA LEU A 56 3.69 -7.67 -2.72
C LEU A 56 3.55 -8.97 -3.55
N GLN A 57 4.31 -9.07 -4.65
CA GLN A 57 4.32 -10.22 -5.57
C GLN A 57 5.75 -10.72 -5.81
N ARG A 58 5.87 -12.00 -6.19
CA ARG A 58 7.15 -12.70 -6.34
C ARG A 58 8.11 -12.01 -7.31
N ASP A 59 7.59 -11.52 -8.44
CA ASP A 59 8.44 -11.01 -9.53
C ASP A 59 8.65 -9.48 -9.41
N ASP A 60 8.20 -8.85 -8.32
CA ASP A 60 8.37 -7.40 -8.08
C ASP A 60 9.85 -6.98 -8.13
N LEU A 61 10.74 -7.76 -7.51
CA LEU A 61 12.19 -7.47 -7.44
C LEU A 61 12.87 -7.68 -8.80
N VAL A 62 12.39 -8.66 -9.58
CA VAL A 62 12.90 -8.97 -10.92
C VAL A 62 12.50 -7.88 -11.90
N LEU A 63 11.21 -7.54 -11.94
CA LEU A 63 10.68 -6.45 -12.77
C LEU A 63 11.19 -5.08 -12.32
N GLY A 64 11.54 -4.95 -11.04
CA GLY A 64 12.22 -3.79 -10.48
C GLY A 64 13.67 -3.64 -10.94
N GLN A 65 14.21 -4.64 -11.67
CA GLN A 65 15.56 -4.65 -12.24
C GLN A 65 16.67 -4.39 -11.20
N LEU A 66 16.47 -4.88 -9.97
CA LEU A 66 17.40 -4.62 -8.87
C LEU A 66 18.80 -5.22 -9.08
N VAL A 67 18.90 -6.28 -9.90
CA VAL A 67 20.18 -6.92 -10.25
C VAL A 67 21.05 -6.02 -11.14
N ASP A 68 20.42 -5.12 -11.90
CA ASP A 68 21.11 -4.19 -12.80
C ASP A 68 21.53 -2.88 -12.09
N ALA A 69 21.21 -2.74 -10.80
CA ALA A 69 21.62 -1.61 -9.98
C ALA A 69 23.05 -1.79 -9.46
N ASP A 70 23.81 -0.68 -9.38
CA ASP A 70 25.16 -0.69 -8.82
C ASP A 70 25.16 -1.14 -7.35
N GLU A 71 24.16 -0.69 -6.60
CA GLU A 71 23.91 -1.07 -5.21
C GLU A 71 22.44 -0.78 -4.86
N VAL A 72 21.84 -1.65 -4.05
CA VAL A 72 20.51 -1.46 -3.45
C VAL A 72 20.65 -1.18 -1.96
N LEU A 73 20.17 0.00 -1.53
CA LEU A 73 20.12 0.40 -0.14
C LEU A 73 18.80 0.00 0.49
N MET A 74 18.83 -0.99 1.36
CA MET A 74 17.67 -1.40 2.15
C MET A 74 17.55 -0.48 3.37
N LEU A 75 16.61 0.46 3.33
CA LEU A 75 16.44 1.49 4.35
C LEU A 75 15.14 1.27 5.14
N GLY A 76 15.26 0.88 6.41
CA GLY A 76 14.10 0.68 7.29
C GLY A 76 13.15 -0.44 6.85
N VAL A 77 13.63 -1.41 6.07
CA VAL A 77 12.83 -2.53 5.55
C VAL A 77 12.86 -3.71 6.52
N ASP A 78 11.71 -4.19 7.01
CA ASP A 78 11.62 -5.45 7.75
C ASP A 78 11.81 -6.66 6.83
N ASP A 79 12.29 -7.79 7.35
CA ASP A 79 12.47 -9.01 6.55
C ASP A 79 11.13 -9.60 6.08
N ALA A 80 10.06 -9.36 6.83
CA ALA A 80 8.70 -9.68 6.41
C ALA A 80 8.20 -8.78 5.27
N GLU A 81 8.82 -7.60 5.05
CA GLU A 81 8.50 -6.75 3.90
C GLU A 81 9.21 -7.26 2.65
N ILE A 82 10.52 -7.47 2.75
CA ILE A 82 11.36 -7.99 1.67
C ILE A 82 12.39 -8.93 2.28
N PRO A 83 12.24 -10.26 2.07
CA PRO A 83 13.19 -11.24 2.59
C PRO A 83 14.59 -11.03 2.01
N ARG A 84 15.61 -10.95 2.87
CA ARG A 84 17.00 -10.80 2.41
C ARG A 84 17.49 -12.01 1.62
N THR A 85 16.97 -13.19 1.94
CA THR A 85 17.27 -14.43 1.20
C THR A 85 16.92 -14.29 -0.27
N LEU A 86 15.79 -13.66 -0.59
CA LEU A 86 15.35 -13.45 -1.98
C LEU A 86 16.28 -12.49 -2.73
N LEU A 87 16.75 -11.42 -2.08
CA LEU A 87 17.74 -10.52 -2.68
C LEU A 87 19.06 -11.25 -2.97
N THR A 88 19.53 -12.09 -2.05
CA THR A 88 20.73 -12.91 -2.22
C THR A 88 20.57 -13.95 -3.33
N GLU A 89 19.41 -14.63 -3.40
CA GLU A 89 19.10 -15.64 -4.43
C GLU A 89 19.05 -15.02 -5.84
N LEU A 90 18.52 -13.80 -5.95
CA LEU A 90 18.49 -13.04 -7.20
C LEU A 90 19.87 -12.46 -7.59
N GLY A 91 20.86 -12.49 -6.70
CA GLY A 91 22.18 -11.91 -6.95
C GLY A 91 22.19 -10.39 -6.94
N VAL A 92 21.24 -9.75 -6.25
CA VAL A 92 21.21 -8.30 -6.08
C VAL A 92 22.41 -7.85 -5.24
N ASN A 93 23.14 -6.82 -5.67
CA ASN A 93 24.14 -6.18 -4.82
C ASN A 93 23.43 -5.25 -3.82
N TRP A 94 23.27 -5.67 -2.57
CA TRP A 94 22.53 -4.90 -1.57
C TRP A 94 23.28 -4.75 -0.25
N ARG A 95 22.95 -3.68 0.48
CA ARG A 95 23.34 -3.53 1.89
C ARG A 95 22.20 -2.98 2.73
N ASN A 96 22.17 -3.42 3.99
CA ASN A 96 21.26 -2.88 4.97
C ASN A 96 21.75 -1.51 5.46
N THR A 97 20.86 -0.53 5.45
CA THR A 97 21.15 0.84 5.89
C THR A 97 20.24 1.20 7.06
N PRO A 98 20.79 1.44 8.26
CA PRO A 98 20.03 1.95 9.40
C PRO A 98 19.35 3.28 9.08
N THR A 99 18.14 3.49 9.61
CA THR A 99 17.40 4.76 9.48
C THR A 99 18.15 5.93 10.11
N SER A 100 18.97 5.68 11.14
CA SER A 100 19.86 6.67 11.76
C SER A 100 20.91 7.26 10.82
N ASP A 101 21.22 6.57 9.72
CA ASP A 101 22.36 6.90 8.87
C ASP A 101 21.93 7.68 7.62
N VAL A 102 20.62 7.91 7.41
CA VAL A 102 20.07 8.58 6.22
C VAL A 102 20.76 9.92 5.94
N SER A 103 20.93 10.76 6.95
CA SER A 103 21.56 12.08 6.80
C SER A 103 23.06 12.02 6.52
N ALA A 104 23.70 10.88 6.78
CA ALA A 104 25.12 10.65 6.54
C ALA A 104 25.39 9.96 5.19
N LEU A 105 24.36 9.50 4.48
CA LEU A 105 24.51 8.88 3.18
C LEU A 105 25.07 9.87 2.15
N GLN A 106 26.15 9.46 1.49
CA GLN A 106 26.75 10.20 0.38
C GLN A 106 26.53 9.39 -0.88
N LEU A 107 25.49 9.73 -1.64
CA LEU A 107 25.19 9.11 -2.93
C LEU A 107 25.67 10.00 -4.06
N ARG A 108 26.02 9.39 -5.18
CA ARG A 108 26.35 10.12 -6.41
C ARG A 108 25.14 10.92 -6.87
N VAL A 109 25.35 12.22 -7.14
CA VAL A 109 24.35 13.06 -7.80
C VAL A 109 24.23 12.61 -9.26
N ARG A 110 23.00 12.38 -9.72
CA ARG A 110 22.72 12.05 -11.11
C ARG A 110 22.29 13.30 -11.86
N ASP A 111 22.83 13.47 -13.06
CA ASP A 111 22.47 14.56 -13.98
C ASP A 111 21.29 14.18 -14.89
N ASP A 112 20.98 12.89 -14.99
CA ASP A 112 19.96 12.32 -15.87
C ASP A 112 18.60 12.11 -15.18
N VAL A 113 17.55 12.02 -15.99
CA VAL A 113 16.19 11.70 -15.53
C VAL A 113 16.17 10.30 -14.92
N ILE A 114 15.47 10.15 -13.79
CA ILE A 114 15.23 8.84 -13.16
C ILE A 114 14.43 7.97 -14.13
N GLU A 115 15.09 6.99 -14.73
CA GLU A 115 14.44 5.98 -15.55
C GLU A 115 13.66 5.01 -14.65
N ARG A 116 12.37 4.83 -14.96
CA ARG A 116 11.53 3.88 -14.23
C ARG A 116 11.77 2.46 -14.76
N PRO A 117 11.96 1.47 -13.87
CA PRO A 117 12.15 0.08 -14.26
C PRO A 117 10.85 -0.52 -14.83
N ALA A 118 10.98 -1.69 -15.46
CA ALA A 118 9.88 -2.38 -16.14
C ALA A 118 8.65 -2.59 -15.25
N LEU A 119 8.83 -2.80 -13.95
CA LEU A 119 7.76 -2.97 -12.98
C LEU A 119 6.70 -1.88 -13.08
N TYR A 120 7.11 -0.61 -13.10
CA TYR A 120 6.18 0.51 -13.07
C TYR A 120 5.28 0.47 -14.31
N GLY A 121 5.88 0.34 -15.50
CA GLY A 121 5.13 0.29 -16.75
C GLY A 121 4.23 -0.94 -16.86
N ALA A 122 4.74 -2.11 -16.46
CA ALA A 122 4.01 -3.37 -16.50
C ALA A 122 2.76 -3.34 -15.61
N LEU A 123 2.90 -2.88 -14.36
CA LEU A 123 1.76 -2.76 -13.45
C LEU A 123 0.81 -1.64 -13.86
N ALA A 124 1.32 -0.50 -14.32
CA ALA A 124 0.49 0.60 -14.78
C ALA A 124 -0.42 0.17 -15.95
N ALA A 125 0.08 -0.67 -16.86
CA ALA A 125 -0.71 -1.20 -17.97
C ALA A 125 -1.94 -2.01 -17.53
N VAL A 126 -1.92 -2.59 -16.33
CA VAL A 126 -3.05 -3.33 -15.73
C VAL A 126 -3.88 -2.44 -14.82
N CYS A 127 -3.24 -1.69 -13.92
CA CYS A 127 -3.91 -0.89 -12.90
C CYS A 127 -4.61 0.34 -13.47
N GLN A 128 -4.03 1.04 -14.45
CA GLN A 128 -4.63 2.27 -14.98
C GLN A 128 -5.97 2.04 -15.66
N PRO A 129 -6.15 1.02 -16.53
CA PRO A 129 -7.47 0.68 -17.06
C PRO A 129 -8.48 0.34 -15.97
N MET A 130 -8.06 -0.38 -14.91
CA MET A 130 -8.93 -0.72 -13.79
C MET A 130 -9.54 0.52 -13.12
N TYR A 131 -8.79 1.61 -13.01
CA TYR A 131 -9.26 2.85 -12.36
C TYR A 131 -10.37 3.57 -13.11
N ALA A 132 -10.52 3.34 -14.41
CA ALA A 132 -11.54 3.98 -15.25
C ALA A 132 -12.69 3.05 -15.63
N ASP A 133 -12.66 1.80 -15.16
CA ASP A 133 -13.64 0.77 -15.50
C ASP A 133 -14.89 0.89 -14.60
N ASP A 134 -16.02 1.23 -15.21
CA ASP A 134 -17.35 1.40 -14.57
C ASP A 134 -18.20 0.11 -14.60
N SER A 135 -17.62 -1.03 -15.00
CA SER A 135 -18.35 -2.31 -15.02
C SER A 135 -18.79 -2.76 -13.62
N LEU A 136 -19.85 -3.57 -13.58
CA LEU A 136 -20.39 -4.16 -12.36
C LEU A 136 -20.37 -5.69 -12.45
N PRO A 137 -19.93 -6.42 -11.39
CA PRO A 137 -19.34 -5.90 -10.15
C PRO A 137 -18.05 -5.10 -10.38
N MET A 138 -17.82 -4.10 -9.52
CA MET A 138 -16.65 -3.21 -9.63
C MET A 138 -15.36 -4.03 -9.50
N ASN A 139 -14.31 -3.68 -10.25
CA ASN A 139 -13.00 -4.29 -10.01
C ASN A 139 -12.31 -3.66 -8.77
N PRO A 140 -11.46 -4.41 -8.05
CA PRO A 140 -10.75 -3.91 -6.87
C PRO A 140 -9.86 -2.69 -7.08
N GLY A 141 -9.27 -2.55 -8.27
CA GLY A 141 -8.47 -1.37 -8.63
C GLY A 141 -9.32 -0.10 -8.64
N ARG A 142 -10.48 -0.14 -9.29
CA ARG A 142 -11.47 0.94 -9.25
C ARG A 142 -11.90 1.23 -7.82
N ALA A 143 -12.20 0.20 -7.04
CA ALA A 143 -12.66 0.37 -5.67
C ALA A 143 -11.62 1.06 -4.78
N ALA A 144 -10.34 0.71 -4.93
CA ALA A 144 -9.25 1.37 -4.22
C ALA A 144 -9.03 2.82 -4.68
N ALA A 145 -9.13 3.09 -6.00
CA ALA A 145 -8.99 4.43 -6.56
C ALA A 145 -10.12 5.38 -6.11
N ASP A 146 -11.36 4.91 -6.14
CA ASP A 146 -12.52 5.68 -5.66
C ASP A 146 -12.39 6.01 -4.17
N LEU A 147 -11.98 5.03 -3.37
CA LEU A 147 -11.73 5.23 -1.93
C LEU A 147 -10.63 6.27 -1.71
N ALA A 148 -9.51 6.16 -2.42
CA ALA A 148 -8.41 7.12 -2.33
C ALA A 148 -8.80 8.54 -2.78
N ALA A 149 -9.67 8.66 -3.78
CA ALA A 149 -10.15 9.95 -4.28
C ALA A 149 -11.13 10.62 -3.31
N TRP A 150 -11.94 9.82 -2.61
CA TRP A 150 -12.97 10.30 -1.69
C TRP A 150 -12.48 10.55 -0.27
N LEU A 151 -11.50 9.78 0.23
CA LEU A 151 -11.07 9.81 1.64
C LEU A 151 -11.03 11.24 2.21
N PRO A 152 -11.75 11.51 3.32
CA PRO A 152 -11.75 12.83 3.94
C PRO A 152 -10.36 13.29 4.35
N ASP A 153 -10.20 14.60 4.57
CA ASP A 153 -9.02 15.12 5.25
C ASP A 153 -8.88 14.45 6.63
N ASN A 154 -7.64 14.17 7.04
CA ASN A 154 -7.36 13.43 8.27
C ASN A 154 -8.04 12.03 8.32
N ALA A 155 -8.00 11.31 7.20
CA ALA A 155 -8.49 9.93 7.12
C ALA A 155 -7.50 8.98 6.44
N PHE A 156 -7.68 7.68 6.67
CA PHE A 156 -6.91 6.65 5.98
C PHE A 156 -7.74 5.39 5.68
N ALA A 157 -7.33 4.65 4.65
CA ALA A 157 -7.81 3.31 4.38
C ALA A 157 -6.92 2.27 5.07
N THR A 158 -7.49 1.19 5.59
CA THR A 158 -6.73 0.10 6.18
C THR A 158 -7.37 -1.24 5.87
N ALA A 159 -6.58 -2.29 5.84
CA ALA A 159 -7.04 -3.66 5.65
C ALA A 159 -6.14 -4.62 6.43
N ASP A 160 -6.64 -5.82 6.68
CA ASP A 160 -5.86 -6.89 7.27
C ASP A 160 -4.89 -7.50 6.24
N ALA A 161 -4.06 -8.43 6.71
CA ALA A 161 -3.13 -9.21 5.89
C ALA A 161 -3.88 -10.25 5.03
N ASN A 162 -4.69 -9.77 4.08
CA ASN A 162 -5.54 -10.58 3.20
C ASN A 162 -5.57 -10.00 1.78
N ILE A 163 -6.46 -10.54 0.94
CA ILE A 163 -6.59 -10.09 -0.46
C ILE A 163 -6.98 -8.61 -0.57
N CYS A 164 -7.75 -8.07 0.37
CA CYS A 164 -8.09 -6.65 0.40
C CYS A 164 -6.85 -5.79 0.72
N GLY A 165 -6.03 -6.22 1.68
CA GLY A 165 -4.74 -5.59 1.97
C GLY A 165 -3.79 -5.60 0.77
N PHE A 166 -3.75 -6.69 0.01
CA PHE A 166 -2.97 -6.77 -1.22
C PHE A 166 -3.46 -5.74 -2.25
N TRP A 167 -4.77 -5.67 -2.50
CA TRP A 167 -5.35 -4.71 -3.43
C TRP A 167 -5.06 -3.28 -3.00
N LEU A 168 -5.27 -2.91 -1.73
CA LEU A 168 -4.90 -1.58 -1.25
C LEU A 168 -3.39 -1.31 -1.41
N GLY A 169 -2.53 -2.30 -1.12
CA GLY A 169 -1.09 -2.14 -1.29
C GLY A 169 -0.68 -1.88 -2.75
N ARG A 170 -1.30 -2.60 -3.68
CA ARG A 170 -0.95 -2.56 -5.10
C ARG A 170 -1.60 -1.41 -5.85
N THR A 171 -2.90 -1.19 -5.65
CA THR A 171 -3.70 -0.34 -6.54
C THR A 171 -4.16 0.98 -5.91
N PHE A 172 -4.03 1.17 -4.60
CA PHE A 172 -4.43 2.43 -3.95
C PHE A 172 -3.53 3.61 -4.37
N PRO A 173 -4.06 4.64 -5.06
CA PRO A 173 -3.26 5.79 -5.47
C PRO A 173 -2.95 6.70 -4.28
N THR A 174 -1.73 6.66 -3.74
CA THR A 174 -1.34 7.50 -2.60
C THR A 174 -0.88 8.88 -3.04
N ARG A 175 -1.52 9.93 -2.49
CA ARG A 175 -1.13 11.33 -2.68
C ARG A 175 -0.32 11.90 -1.51
N HIS A 176 -0.38 11.27 -0.35
CA HIS A 176 0.38 11.65 0.83
C HIS A 176 0.63 10.41 1.70
N LEU A 177 1.66 10.50 2.53
CA LEU A 177 1.99 9.46 3.50
C LEU A 177 0.88 9.38 4.55
N GLY A 178 0.50 8.16 4.94
CA GLY A 178 -0.51 7.93 5.96
C GLY A 178 -1.95 7.84 5.44
N SER A 179 -2.20 8.00 4.12
CA SER A 179 -3.54 7.80 3.54
C SER A 179 -3.95 6.32 3.45
N VAL A 180 -3.01 5.41 3.61
CA VAL A 180 -3.24 3.96 3.68
C VAL A 180 -2.31 3.34 4.72
N LEU A 181 -2.85 2.42 5.52
CA LEU A 181 -2.11 1.69 6.56
C LEU A 181 -2.34 0.19 6.37
N LEU A 182 -1.25 -0.58 6.28
CA LEU A 182 -1.29 -2.02 6.08
C LEU A 182 -0.32 -2.71 7.04
N PRO A 183 -0.63 -3.92 7.51
CA PRO A 183 0.22 -4.62 8.46
C PRO A 183 1.49 -5.13 7.78
N THR A 184 2.61 -5.12 8.50
CA THR A 184 3.83 -5.81 8.03
C THR A 184 3.74 -7.32 8.21
N LYS A 185 3.00 -7.80 9.23
CA LYS A 185 2.86 -9.21 9.61
C LYS A 185 1.39 -9.55 9.83
N ILE A 186 1.01 -10.81 9.60
CA ILE A 186 -0.35 -11.27 9.89
C ILE A 186 -0.66 -11.03 11.36
N THR A 187 -1.67 -10.20 11.61
CA THR A 187 -2.18 -9.88 12.94
C THR A 187 -3.71 -9.81 12.83
N PRO A 188 -4.45 -10.79 13.36
CA PRO A 188 -5.92 -10.79 13.30
C PRO A 188 -6.51 -9.51 13.92
N GLY A 189 -7.49 -8.91 13.25
CA GLY A 189 -8.16 -7.68 13.69
C GLY A 189 -7.27 -6.44 13.67
N PHE A 190 -6.15 -6.44 12.93
CA PHE A 190 -5.26 -5.28 12.80
C PHE A 190 -6.02 -4.06 12.29
N ALA A 191 -6.78 -4.21 11.21
CA ALA A 191 -7.41 -3.10 10.52
C ALA A 191 -8.48 -2.42 11.37
N VAL A 192 -9.36 -3.19 12.01
CA VAL A 192 -10.38 -2.65 12.93
C VAL A 192 -9.77 -2.07 14.20
N THR A 193 -8.65 -2.60 14.69
CA THR A 193 -7.94 -2.03 15.84
C THR A 193 -7.27 -0.70 15.48
N ALA A 194 -6.69 -0.59 14.29
CA ALA A 194 -6.15 0.65 13.76
C ALA A 194 -7.26 1.71 13.63
N ALA A 195 -8.41 1.34 13.08
CA ALA A 195 -9.56 2.24 12.95
C ALA A 195 -10.14 2.67 14.30
N LEU A 196 -10.24 1.76 15.27
CA LEU A 196 -10.65 2.07 16.63
C LEU A 196 -9.68 3.08 17.28
N THR A 197 -8.38 2.91 17.09
CA THR A 197 -7.37 3.82 17.63
C THR A 197 -7.43 5.19 16.98
N ALA A 198 -7.60 5.24 15.65
CA ALA A 198 -7.79 6.46 14.87
C ALA A 198 -8.99 7.27 15.36
N GLY A 199 -10.15 6.61 15.55
CA GLY A 199 -11.35 7.27 16.06
C GLY A 199 -11.15 7.93 17.42
N ARG A 200 -10.30 7.36 18.29
CA ARG A 200 -9.99 7.94 19.61
C ARG A 200 -9.14 9.21 19.55
N ILE A 201 -8.42 9.43 18.47
CA ILE A 201 -7.60 10.63 18.24
C ILE A 201 -8.23 11.61 17.23
N GLY A 202 -9.52 11.40 16.90
CA GLY A 202 -10.25 12.27 15.98
C GLY A 202 -9.89 12.08 14.51
N GLN A 203 -9.35 10.91 14.15
CA GLN A 203 -8.99 10.54 12.80
C GLN A 203 -9.98 9.51 12.24
N THR A 204 -10.35 9.64 10.97
CA THR A 204 -11.29 8.71 10.33
C THR A 204 -10.53 7.55 9.70
N ALA A 205 -11.04 6.33 9.84
CA ALA A 205 -10.48 5.17 9.17
C ALA A 205 -11.58 4.37 8.48
N VAL A 206 -11.30 3.95 7.25
CA VAL A 206 -12.16 3.03 6.51
C VAL A 206 -11.45 1.69 6.42
N VAL A 207 -12.03 0.70 7.08
CA VAL A 207 -11.56 -0.68 7.07
C VAL A 207 -12.11 -1.38 5.85
N VAL A 208 -11.26 -2.01 5.06
CA VAL A 208 -11.65 -2.85 3.94
C VAL A 208 -11.26 -4.29 4.27
N THR A 209 -12.22 -5.21 4.21
CA THR A 209 -12.00 -6.63 4.49
C THR A 209 -12.83 -7.51 3.56
N ASP A 210 -12.43 -8.76 3.36
CA ASP A 210 -13.22 -9.75 2.63
C ASP A 210 -14.16 -10.56 3.53
N HIS A 211 -13.95 -10.52 4.85
CA HIS A 211 -14.81 -11.17 5.84
C HIS A 211 -14.68 -10.53 7.23
N ILE A 212 -15.62 -10.87 8.12
CA ILE A 212 -15.59 -10.52 9.54
C ILE A 212 -15.39 -11.82 10.32
N ASP A 213 -14.23 -11.97 10.94
CA ASP A 213 -13.89 -13.09 11.83
C ASP A 213 -14.23 -12.76 13.31
N ASP A 214 -14.08 -13.74 14.19
CA ASP A 214 -14.41 -13.60 15.63
C ASP A 214 -13.60 -12.50 16.32
N VAL A 215 -12.33 -12.34 15.93
CA VAL A 215 -11.44 -11.30 16.50
C VAL A 215 -11.92 -9.92 16.04
N THR A 216 -12.24 -9.78 14.76
CA THR A 216 -12.76 -8.56 14.16
C THR A 216 -14.08 -8.17 14.80
N GLU A 217 -15.03 -9.10 14.92
CA GLU A 217 -16.31 -8.84 15.58
C GLU A 217 -16.13 -8.43 17.05
N SER A 218 -15.22 -9.09 17.78
CA SER A 218 -14.90 -8.71 19.17
C SER A 218 -14.42 -7.25 19.30
N VAL A 219 -13.60 -6.78 18.35
CA VAL A 219 -13.14 -5.37 18.31
C VAL A 219 -14.29 -4.43 17.93
N LEU A 220 -15.16 -4.83 17.00
CA LEU A 220 -16.35 -4.05 16.62
C LEU A 220 -17.33 -3.91 17.77
N GLU A 221 -17.62 -4.98 18.51
CA GLU A 221 -18.42 -4.96 19.73
C GLU A 221 -17.80 -4.03 20.77
N ARG A 222 -16.47 -4.09 20.95
CA ARG A 222 -15.78 -3.19 21.86
C ARG A 222 -15.92 -1.74 21.43
N ALA A 223 -15.76 -1.45 20.14
CA ALA A 223 -15.93 -0.11 19.58
C ALA A 223 -17.34 0.44 19.81
N ARG A 224 -18.38 -0.39 19.58
CA ARG A 224 -19.78 -0.05 19.90
C ARG A 224 -19.95 0.25 21.40
N SER A 225 -19.38 -0.58 22.28
CA SER A 225 -19.51 -0.42 23.74
C SER A 225 -18.92 0.88 24.28
N ILE A 226 -17.87 1.40 23.64
CA ILE A 226 -17.20 2.64 24.06
C ILE A 226 -17.64 3.87 23.26
N GLY A 227 -18.64 3.72 22.37
CA GLY A 227 -19.15 4.81 21.54
C GLY A 227 -18.16 5.33 20.50
N SER A 228 -17.24 4.48 20.01
CA SER A 228 -16.31 4.87 18.94
C SER A 228 -17.01 4.87 17.57
N SER A 229 -16.49 5.70 16.66
CA SER A 229 -16.92 5.70 15.25
C SER A 229 -15.90 5.01 14.38
N LEU A 230 -16.34 4.09 13.52
CA LEU A 230 -15.51 3.43 12.50
C LEU A 230 -16.40 2.84 11.40
N VAL A 231 -15.88 2.79 10.17
CA VAL A 231 -16.57 2.23 9.01
C VAL A 231 -15.81 1.00 8.52
N VAL A 232 -16.52 -0.12 8.36
CA VAL A 232 -16.03 -1.35 7.74
C VAL A 232 -16.77 -1.57 6.43
N GLU A 233 -16.05 -1.71 5.33
CA GLU A 233 -16.58 -2.15 4.04
C GLU A 233 -16.11 -3.58 3.77
N VAL A 234 -17.07 -4.50 3.65
CA VAL A 234 -16.84 -5.91 3.37
C VAL A 234 -16.95 -6.16 1.87
N TRP A 235 -15.85 -6.54 1.24
CA TRP A 235 -15.75 -6.91 -0.16
C TRP A 235 -16.14 -8.36 -0.37
N SER A 236 -17.18 -8.61 -1.16
CA SER A 236 -17.69 -9.96 -1.40
C SER A 236 -18.09 -10.15 -2.87
N GLN A 237 -17.84 -11.34 -3.42
CA GLN A 237 -18.28 -11.70 -4.77
C GLN A 237 -19.79 -12.00 -4.83
N ASP A 238 -20.41 -12.35 -3.70
CA ASP A 238 -21.82 -12.75 -3.62
C ASP A 238 -22.74 -11.59 -3.24
N ALA A 239 -22.17 -10.42 -2.93
CA ALA A 239 -22.91 -9.24 -2.52
C ALA A 239 -23.44 -8.42 -3.71
N GLN A 240 -24.41 -7.55 -3.42
CA GLN A 240 -24.98 -6.64 -4.42
C GLN A 240 -23.89 -5.69 -4.94
N PRO A 241 -23.64 -5.63 -6.26
CA PRO A 241 -22.71 -4.66 -6.82
C PRO A 241 -23.31 -3.25 -6.77
N LEU A 242 -22.45 -2.26 -6.54
CA LEU A 242 -22.81 -0.84 -6.51
C LEU A 242 -21.94 -0.05 -7.47
N SER A 243 -22.53 0.97 -8.11
CA SER A 243 -21.75 1.96 -8.84
C SER A 243 -20.91 2.80 -7.88
N SER A 244 -19.85 3.41 -8.39
CA SER A 244 -18.96 4.31 -7.66
C SER A 244 -19.74 5.36 -6.85
N ASP A 245 -20.59 6.15 -7.51
CA ASP A 245 -21.38 7.20 -6.83
C ASP A 245 -22.23 6.67 -5.67
N LYS A 246 -22.89 5.53 -5.85
CA LYS A 246 -23.74 4.94 -4.80
C LYS A 246 -22.92 4.43 -3.62
N ARG A 247 -21.78 3.81 -3.90
CA ARG A 247 -20.84 3.35 -2.88
C ARG A 247 -20.30 4.53 -2.07
N ILE A 248 -19.83 5.58 -2.74
CA ILE A 248 -19.33 6.79 -2.08
C ILE A 248 -20.42 7.44 -1.22
N MET A 249 -21.65 7.56 -1.71
CA MET A 249 -22.78 8.07 -0.92
C MET A 249 -23.03 7.24 0.35
N GLN A 250 -22.88 5.91 0.29
CA GLN A 250 -23.01 5.05 1.47
C GLN A 250 -21.87 5.24 2.47
N LEU A 251 -20.63 5.36 1.98
CA LEU A 251 -19.46 5.63 2.82
C LEU A 251 -19.58 6.99 3.51
N GLU A 252 -19.99 8.03 2.79
CA GLU A 252 -20.24 9.38 3.36
C GLU A 252 -21.31 9.35 4.44
N ALA A 253 -22.43 8.69 4.16
CA ALA A 253 -23.52 8.56 5.13
C ALA A 253 -23.07 7.81 6.40
N ALA A 254 -22.28 6.75 6.24
CA ALA A 254 -21.74 5.98 7.35
C ALA A 254 -20.75 6.79 8.21
N VAL A 255 -19.83 7.52 7.57
CA VAL A 255 -18.88 8.40 8.28
C VAL A 255 -19.62 9.53 9.00
N HIS A 256 -20.62 10.15 8.36
CA HIS A 256 -21.39 11.25 8.95
C HIS A 256 -22.28 10.81 10.11
N ALA A 257 -22.90 9.64 10.01
CA ALA A 257 -23.75 9.10 11.07
C ALA A 257 -22.97 8.82 12.37
N GLY A 258 -21.67 8.51 12.24
CA GLY A 258 -20.85 8.06 13.36
C GLY A 258 -21.26 6.67 13.87
N GLY A 259 -20.57 6.22 14.92
CA GLY A 259 -20.71 4.86 15.42
C GLY A 259 -20.05 3.81 14.52
N VAL A 260 -20.37 2.54 14.77
CA VAL A 260 -19.79 1.41 14.01
C VAL A 260 -20.74 1.04 12.87
N ALA A 261 -20.28 1.24 11.64
CA ALA A 261 -21.00 0.87 10.44
C ALA A 261 -20.31 -0.28 9.70
N THR A 262 -21.11 -1.25 9.23
CA THR A 262 -20.65 -2.34 8.37
C THR A 262 -21.43 -2.28 7.06
N LEU A 263 -20.72 -2.04 5.97
CA LEU A 263 -21.23 -2.00 4.60
C LEU A 263 -20.75 -3.25 3.86
N THR A 264 -21.46 -3.67 2.83
CA THR A 264 -21.03 -4.77 1.96
C THR A 264 -21.06 -4.31 0.51
N LEU A 265 -19.99 -4.61 -0.22
CA LEU A 265 -19.81 -4.26 -1.62
C LEU A 265 -19.61 -5.51 -2.47
N GLY A 266 -20.47 -5.69 -3.47
CA GLY A 266 -20.26 -6.66 -4.56
C GLY A 266 -19.06 -6.27 -5.41
N ILE A 267 -17.99 -7.07 -5.39
CA ILE A 267 -16.72 -6.76 -6.07
C ILE A 267 -16.15 -7.97 -6.82
N ASP A 268 -15.50 -7.72 -7.96
CA ASP A 268 -14.88 -8.77 -8.79
C ASP A 268 -13.45 -9.08 -8.32
N LEU A 269 -13.32 -9.89 -7.27
CA LEU A 269 -12.01 -10.35 -6.77
C LEU A 269 -11.26 -11.26 -7.75
N SER A 270 -11.90 -11.74 -8.83
CA SER A 270 -11.25 -12.61 -9.81
C SER A 270 -10.16 -11.90 -10.62
N ARG A 271 -10.23 -10.56 -10.69
CA ARG A 271 -9.25 -9.67 -11.34
C ARG A 271 -7.83 -9.74 -10.77
N ARG A 272 -7.62 -10.47 -9.66
CA ARG A 272 -6.28 -10.71 -9.12
C ARG A 272 -5.37 -11.42 -10.12
N LYS A 273 -5.95 -12.25 -10.98
CA LYS A 273 -5.23 -12.98 -12.03
C LYS A 273 -4.50 -12.04 -12.98
N ASP A 274 -5.10 -10.90 -13.32
CA ASP A 274 -4.49 -9.89 -14.20
C ASP A 274 -3.15 -9.38 -13.64
N LEU A 275 -3.06 -9.23 -12.31
CA LEU A 275 -1.83 -8.82 -11.64
C LEU A 275 -0.85 -9.99 -11.50
N GLU A 276 -1.34 -11.19 -11.21
CA GLU A 276 -0.52 -12.40 -11.09
C GLU A 276 0.15 -12.79 -12.42
N GLU A 277 -0.52 -12.55 -13.55
CA GLU A 277 0.03 -12.74 -14.89
C GLU A 277 1.18 -11.78 -15.19
N VAL A 278 1.17 -10.58 -14.60
CA VAL A 278 2.19 -9.55 -14.85
C VAL A 278 3.40 -9.68 -13.92
N ALA A 279 3.18 -9.83 -12.62
CA ALA A 279 4.25 -9.79 -11.61
C ALA A 279 4.36 -11.08 -10.77
N GLY A 280 3.81 -12.17 -11.29
CA GLY A 280 3.86 -13.48 -10.64
C GLY A 280 2.92 -13.58 -9.43
N PRO A 281 2.94 -14.72 -8.72
CA PRO A 281 2.02 -14.95 -7.61
C PRO A 281 2.16 -13.89 -6.52
N ILE A 282 1.05 -13.58 -5.87
CA ILE A 282 1.03 -12.82 -4.61
C ILE A 282 1.82 -13.64 -3.59
N CYS A 283 2.72 -12.99 -2.85
CA CYS A 283 3.53 -13.66 -1.83
C CYS A 283 3.53 -12.95 -0.48
N VAL A 284 3.03 -11.71 -0.44
CA VAL A 284 2.89 -10.96 0.80
C VAL A 284 2.00 -11.71 1.78
N TRP A 285 2.44 -11.77 3.04
CA TRP A 285 1.76 -12.49 4.12
C TRP A 285 1.52 -13.99 3.85
N GLY A 286 2.16 -14.59 2.85
CA GLY A 286 1.95 -16.00 2.49
C GLY A 286 0.59 -16.28 1.85
N LEU A 287 0.00 -15.28 1.19
CA LEU A 287 -1.20 -15.41 0.36
C LEU A 287 -0.99 -16.22 -0.91
#